data_AF-A0A7W1QQN8-F1
#
_entry.id   AF-A0A7W1QQN8-F1
#
_cell.length_a   1.000
_cell.length_b   1.000
_cell.length_c   1.000
_cell.angle_alpha   90.00
_cell.angle_beta   90.00
_cell.angle_gamma   90.00
#
_symmetry.space_group_name_H-M   'P 1'
#
loop_
_entity.id
_entity.type
_entity.pdbx_description
1 polymer ?
#
loop_
_entity_poly.entity_id
_entity_poly.type
_entity_poly.pdbx_seq_one_letter_code
_entity_poly.pdbx_strand_id
1 'polypeptide(L)'
;MLPLAMIAGAVVAIGAACVIYGVAIERRWYRLVRHRLAMLPAEGKGPETLTVLHLSDLHFVRGDRSKARFLAGLPQADITVVTGDFLAEPEAVERTVAAVRPTRGRLASWFVLGSNDYFAPRPLNYLAYFRPDRKRRRADPGRAPDLIAQLVADG
;
A
#
# COMPACT_ATOMS: atom_id res chain seq x y z
N MET A 1 -9.13 -14.50 -45.90
CA MET A 1 -9.64 -14.83 -44.55
C MET A 1 -8.44 -15.19 -43.69
N LEU A 2 -8.09 -14.41 -42.66
CA LEU A 2 -7.05 -14.86 -41.74
C LEU A 2 -7.49 -16.22 -41.17
N PRO A 3 -6.64 -17.26 -41.18
CA PRO A 3 -7.03 -18.54 -40.61
C PRO A 3 -7.36 -18.32 -39.14
N LEU A 4 -8.50 -18.85 -38.69
CA LEU A 4 -9.01 -18.74 -37.32
C LEU A 4 -7.92 -19.05 -36.26
N ALA A 5 -6.99 -19.95 -36.60
CA ALA A 5 -5.81 -20.27 -35.81
C ALA A 5 -4.87 -19.08 -35.54
N MET A 6 -4.65 -18.18 -36.50
CA MET A 6 -3.84 -16.98 -36.28
C MET A 6 -4.53 -15.98 -35.36
N ILE A 7 -5.85 -15.82 -35.49
CA ILE A 7 -6.63 -14.95 -34.60
C ILE A 7 -6.61 -15.52 -33.17
N ALA A 8 -6.83 -16.83 -33.00
CA ALA A 8 -6.75 -17.49 -31.70
C ALA A 8 -5.35 -17.37 -31.09
N GLY A 9 -4.29 -17.56 -31.88
CA GLY A 9 -2.91 -17.39 -31.44
C GLY A 9 -2.61 -15.96 -30.98
N ALA A 10 -3.07 -14.95 -31.73
CA ALA A 10 -2.90 -13.54 -31.37
C ALA A 10 -3.61 -13.20 -30.05
N VAL A 11 -4.84 -13.71 -29.83
CA VAL A 11 -5.58 -13.50 -28.57
C VAL A 11 -4.85 -14.09 -27.38
N VAL A 12 -4.34 -15.33 -27.49
CA VAL A 12 -3.56 -15.97 -26.43
C VAL A 12 -2.28 -15.18 -26.13
N ALA A 13 -1.57 -14.74 -27.17
CA ALA A 13 -0.34 -13.96 -27.02
C ALA A 13 -0.59 -12.62 -26.31
N ILE A 14 -1.64 -11.89 -26.70
CA ILE A 14 -2.02 -10.62 -26.05
C ILE A 14 -2.42 -10.87 -24.60
N GLY A 15 -3.23 -11.91 -24.34
CA GLY A 15 -3.63 -12.28 -22.98
C GLY A 15 -2.42 -12.57 -22.08
N ALA A 16 -1.46 -13.36 -22.56
CA ALA A 16 -0.22 -13.64 -21.84
C ALA A 16 0.61 -12.36 -21.60
N ALA A 17 0.72 -11.49 -22.59
CA ALA A 17 1.42 -10.22 -22.47
C ALA A 17 0.80 -9.32 -21.39
N CYS A 18 -0.53 -9.21 -21.34
CA CYS A 18 -1.24 -8.47 -20.30
C CYS A 18 -0.96 -9.01 -18.89
N VAL A 19 -0.98 -10.35 -18.71
CA VAL A 19 -0.68 -10.98 -17.41
C VAL A 19 0.76 -10.70 -17.00
N ILE A 20 1.72 -10.89 -17.92
CA ILE A 20 3.14 -10.62 -17.66
C ILE A 20 3.34 -9.14 -17.30
N TYR A 21 2.73 -8.24 -18.05
CA TYR A 21 2.81 -6.80 -17.81
C TYR A 21 2.26 -6.44 -16.40
N GLY A 22 1.07 -6.94 -16.06
CA GLY A 22 0.46 -6.68 -14.75
C GLY A 22 1.31 -7.22 -13.58
N VAL A 23 1.84 -8.43 -13.73
CA VAL A 23 2.63 -9.10 -12.68
C VAL A 23 4.07 -8.56 -12.59
N ALA A 24 4.71 -8.20 -13.70
CA ALA A 24 6.11 -7.79 -13.69
C ALA A 24 6.30 -6.28 -13.53
N ILE A 25 5.42 -5.48 -14.14
CA ILE A 25 5.61 -4.04 -14.32
C ILE A 25 4.62 -3.26 -13.46
N GLU A 26 3.32 -3.39 -13.73
CA GLU A 26 2.28 -2.53 -13.14
C GLU A 26 2.32 -2.56 -11.61
N ARG A 27 2.42 -3.76 -10.99
CA ARG A 27 2.46 -3.89 -9.53
C ARG A 27 3.65 -3.19 -8.83
N ARG A 28 4.71 -2.84 -9.59
CA ARG A 28 5.93 -2.20 -9.07
C ARG A 28 6.08 -0.77 -9.57
N TRP A 29 5.08 -0.22 -10.27
CA TRP A 29 5.15 1.11 -10.85
C TRP A 29 4.80 2.21 -9.83
N TYR A 30 5.60 2.30 -8.76
CA TYR A 30 5.40 3.31 -7.73
C TYR A 30 5.69 4.71 -8.26
N ARG A 31 4.86 5.69 -7.89
CA ARG A 31 4.99 7.09 -8.31
C ARG A 31 4.75 8.04 -7.15
N LEU A 32 5.49 9.13 -7.13
CA LEU A 32 5.23 10.26 -6.24
C LEU A 32 4.45 11.32 -7.01
N VAL A 33 3.22 11.59 -6.59
CA VAL A 33 2.39 12.67 -7.13
C VAL A 33 2.49 13.87 -6.19
N ARG A 34 2.63 15.06 -6.74
CA ARG A 34 2.72 16.31 -5.98
C ARG A 34 1.54 17.21 -6.30
N HIS A 35 0.90 17.71 -5.25
CA HIS A 35 -0.18 18.69 -5.35
C HIS A 35 0.19 19.92 -4.52
N ARG A 36 -0.12 21.10 -5.04
CA ARG A 36 0.03 22.38 -4.32
C ARG A 36 -1.36 22.93 -4.02
N LEU A 37 -1.64 23.13 -2.75
CA LEU A 37 -2.96 23.56 -2.27
C LEU A 37 -2.79 24.85 -1.48
N ALA A 38 -3.55 25.89 -1.83
CA ALA A 38 -3.55 27.18 -1.13
C ALA A 38 -4.52 27.12 0.06
N MET A 39 -4.17 26.31 1.07
CA MET A 39 -5.03 26.03 2.22
C MET A 39 -4.60 26.76 3.49
N LEU A 40 -3.36 27.25 3.54
CA LEU A 40 -2.86 27.95 4.72
C LEU A 40 -3.52 29.34 4.80
N PRO A 41 -3.94 29.79 6.00
CA PRO A 41 -4.44 31.14 6.18
C PRO A 41 -3.41 32.17 5.72
N ALA A 42 -3.86 33.19 4.98
CA ALA A 42 -2.99 34.28 4.52
C ALA A 42 -2.45 35.12 5.69
N GLU A 43 -3.20 35.17 6.80
CA GLU A 43 -2.87 35.96 7.98
C GLU A 43 -2.68 35.01 9.18
N GLY A 44 -1.43 34.75 9.54
CA GLY A 44 -1.09 33.92 10.68
C GLY A 44 0.41 33.86 10.94
N LYS A 45 0.81 33.59 12.19
CA LYS A 45 2.21 33.39 12.60
C LYS A 45 2.78 32.01 12.18
N GLY A 46 2.15 31.35 11.20
CA GLY A 46 2.50 30.00 10.75
C GLY A 46 3.56 29.99 9.64
N PRO A 47 4.04 28.81 9.24
CA PRO A 47 4.96 28.68 8.12
C PRO A 47 4.28 29.09 6.79
N GLU A 48 5.03 29.77 5.92
CA GLU A 48 4.55 30.18 4.58
C GLU A 48 4.24 28.98 3.67
N THR A 49 4.84 27.82 3.94
CA THR A 49 4.60 26.57 3.21
C THR A 49 4.75 25.39 4.16
N LEU A 50 3.86 24.41 4.02
CA LEU A 50 3.90 23.16 4.77
C LEU A 50 3.85 21.99 3.79
N THR A 51 4.78 21.04 3.94
CA THR A 51 4.80 19.82 3.11
C THR A 51 4.21 18.64 3.85
N VAL A 52 3.28 17.94 3.19
CA VAL A 52 2.61 16.75 3.73
C VAL A 52 2.90 15.57 2.81
N LEU A 53 3.52 14.52 3.35
CA LEU A 53 3.61 13.21 2.70
C LEU A 53 2.44 12.35 3.15
N HIS A 54 1.50 12.10 2.25
CA HIS A 54 0.40 11.17 2.50
C HIS A 54 0.69 9.82 1.83
N LEU A 55 0.72 8.76 2.62
CA LEU A 55 0.83 7.37 2.19
C LEU A 55 -0.44 6.64 2.57
N SER A 56 -0.89 5.70 1.74
CA SER A 56 -2.03 4.85 2.09
C SER A 56 -1.84 3.43 1.61
N ASP A 57 -2.56 2.50 2.26
CA ASP A 57 -2.75 1.11 1.80
C ASP A 57 -1.43 0.42 1.42
N LEU A 58 -0.41 0.53 2.28
CA LEU A 58 0.93 0.08 1.94
C LEU A 58 1.00 -1.42 1.66
N HIS A 59 0.16 -2.25 2.30
CA HIS A 59 0.01 -3.69 2.04
C HIS A 59 1.36 -4.41 1.91
N PHE A 60 2.25 -4.22 2.89
CA PHE A 60 3.56 -4.84 2.88
C PHE A 60 3.47 -6.34 3.09
N VAL A 61 4.24 -7.09 2.30
CA VAL A 61 4.65 -8.46 2.63
C VAL A 61 6.12 -8.47 3.06
N ARG A 62 6.54 -9.49 3.80
CA ARG A 62 7.91 -9.67 4.32
C ARG A 62 8.98 -9.60 3.21
N GLY A 63 8.61 -9.96 1.97
CA GLY A 63 9.47 -9.93 0.80
C GLY A 63 9.59 -8.59 0.05
N ASP A 64 8.84 -7.55 0.43
CA ASP A 64 8.72 -6.31 -0.36
C ASP A 64 9.96 -5.41 -0.30
N ARG A 65 10.98 -5.76 -1.09
CA ARG A 65 12.23 -4.98 -1.22
C ARG A 65 12.08 -3.75 -2.10
N SER A 66 11.34 -3.85 -3.20
CA SER A 66 11.14 -2.73 -4.14
C SER A 66 10.35 -1.59 -3.51
N LYS A 67 9.25 -1.91 -2.81
CA LYS A 67 8.41 -0.93 -2.10
C LYS A 67 9.19 -0.20 -1.01
N ALA A 68 9.96 -0.92 -0.20
CA ALA A 68 10.82 -0.31 0.81
C ALA A 68 11.88 0.63 0.20
N ARG A 69 12.50 0.23 -0.92
CA ARG A 69 13.45 1.09 -1.63
C ARG A 69 12.79 2.34 -2.19
N PHE A 70 11.57 2.21 -2.71
CA PHE A 70 10.79 3.35 -3.17
C PHE A 70 10.49 4.32 -2.01
N LEU A 71 10.01 3.82 -0.87
CA LEU A 71 9.74 4.65 0.32
C LEU A 71 11.01 5.35 0.81
N ALA A 72 12.14 4.66 0.84
CA ALA A 72 13.42 5.26 1.21
C ALA A 72 13.91 6.36 0.24
N GLY A 73 13.39 6.38 -1.00
CA GLY A 73 13.69 7.42 -2.00
C GLY A 73 12.72 8.60 -1.97
N LEU A 74 11.70 8.60 -1.10
CA LEU A 74 10.77 9.71 -0.98
C LEU A 74 11.44 10.92 -0.31
N PRO A 75 11.09 12.15 -0.71
CA PRO A 75 11.60 13.34 -0.05
C PRO A 75 11.06 13.42 1.38
N GLN A 76 11.89 13.89 2.30
CA GLN A 76 11.44 14.17 3.66
C GLN A 76 10.43 15.34 3.65
N ALA A 77 9.27 15.12 4.26
CA ALA A 77 8.22 16.11 4.45
C ALA A 77 8.23 16.67 5.88
N ASP A 78 7.50 17.77 6.11
CA ASP A 78 7.34 18.31 7.46
C ASP A 78 6.37 17.44 8.27
N ILE A 79 5.32 16.96 7.61
CA ILE A 79 4.32 16.06 8.16
C ILE A 79 4.25 14.80 7.30
N THR A 80 4.23 13.65 7.94
CA THR A 80 3.87 12.39 7.28
C THR A 80 2.60 11.82 7.86
N VAL A 81 1.65 11.46 7.01
CA VAL A 81 0.42 10.78 7.42
C VAL A 81 0.34 9.49 6.63
N VAL A 82 0.23 8.37 7.34
CA VAL A 82 0.05 7.05 6.74
C VAL A 82 -1.32 6.52 7.14
N THR A 83 -2.17 6.24 6.14
CA THR A 83 -3.56 5.83 6.33
C THR A 83 -3.83 4.42 5.83
N GLY A 84 -4.30 3.55 6.73
CA GLY A 84 -4.84 2.24 6.39
C GLY A 84 -3.81 1.19 5.99
N ASP A 85 -4.23 -0.07 6.19
CA ASP A 85 -3.68 -1.33 5.67
C ASP A 85 -2.18 -1.33 5.39
N PHE A 86 -1.38 -1.28 6.46
CA PHE A 86 0.08 -1.37 6.40
C PHE A 86 0.52 -2.77 6.02
N LEU A 87 -0.19 -3.80 6.49
CA LEU A 87 0.18 -5.19 6.37
C LEU A 87 -0.66 -5.92 5.32
N ALA A 88 0.00 -6.71 4.48
CA ALA A 88 -0.64 -7.75 3.65
C ALA A 88 -0.36 -9.17 4.18
N GLU A 89 0.44 -9.29 5.23
CA GLU A 89 0.59 -10.50 6.05
C GLU A 89 1.10 -10.11 7.45
N PRO A 90 0.73 -10.83 8.52
CA PRO A 90 1.17 -10.52 9.88
C PRO A 90 2.70 -10.49 10.07
N GLU A 91 3.44 -11.30 9.31
CA GLU A 91 4.89 -11.43 9.39
C GLU A 91 5.63 -10.22 8.78
N ALA A 92 4.91 -9.25 8.20
CA ALA A 92 5.49 -8.08 7.58
C ALA A 92 5.76 -6.92 8.56
N VAL A 93 5.26 -6.97 9.80
CA VAL A 93 5.35 -5.86 10.79
C VAL A 93 6.71 -5.20 10.82
N GLU A 94 7.76 -5.97 11.09
CA GLU A 94 9.12 -5.47 11.28
C GLU A 94 9.65 -4.83 9.99
N ARG A 95 9.32 -5.40 8.83
CA ARG A 95 9.72 -4.84 7.54
C ARG A 95 8.97 -3.56 7.23
N THR A 96 7.67 -3.51 7.52
CA THR A 96 6.84 -2.35 7.29
C THR A 96 7.32 -1.16 8.11
N VAL A 97 7.56 -1.36 9.42
CA VAL A 97 8.09 -0.33 10.32
C VAL A 97 9.44 0.19 9.82
N ALA A 98 10.37 -0.71 9.50
CA ALA A 98 11.66 -0.34 8.95
C ALA A 98 11.57 0.42 7.61
N ALA A 99 10.56 0.13 6.79
CA ALA A 99 10.35 0.77 5.50
C ALA A 99 9.70 2.15 5.60
N VAL A 100 8.85 2.41 6.59
CA VAL A 100 8.22 3.73 6.82
C VAL A 100 9.06 4.66 7.69
N ARG A 101 10.02 4.13 8.46
CA ARG A 101 10.91 4.93 9.28
C ARG A 101 11.62 6.08 8.52
N PRO A 102 12.16 5.89 7.30
CA PRO A 102 12.78 6.97 6.54
C PRO A 102 11.80 8.05 6.08
N THR A 103 10.50 7.73 6.03
CA THR A 103 9.47 8.66 5.56
C THR A 103 8.89 9.53 6.68
N ARG A 104 9.41 9.44 7.91
CA ARG A 104 8.90 10.25 9.03
C ARG A 104 9.01 11.74 8.77
N GLY A 105 7.96 12.47 9.15
CA GLY A 105 7.91 13.92 9.03
C GLY A 105 8.89 14.58 9.99
N ARG A 106 9.43 15.75 9.60
CA ARG A 106 10.34 16.55 10.46
C ARG A 106 9.65 17.04 11.73
N LEU A 107 8.37 17.35 11.64
CA LEU A 107 7.57 17.92 12.73
C LEU A 107 6.67 16.87 13.36
N ALA A 108 6.02 16.04 12.55
CA ALA A 108 5.08 15.05 13.05
C ALA A 108 4.88 13.88 12.07
N SER A 109 4.55 12.72 12.64
CA SER A 109 4.10 11.54 11.90
C SER A 109 2.81 11.00 12.52
N TRP A 110 1.80 10.71 11.69
CA TRP A 110 0.55 10.10 12.10
C TRP A 110 0.33 8.78 11.36
N PHE A 111 -0.02 7.74 12.12
CA PHE A 111 -0.28 6.40 11.60
C PHE A 111 -1.68 5.97 11.98
N VAL A 112 -2.52 5.68 10.99
CA VAL A 112 -3.91 5.25 11.17
C VAL A 112 -4.02 3.82 10.68
N LEU A 113 -4.25 2.86 11.59
CA LEU A 113 -4.39 1.45 11.23
C LEU A 113 -5.66 1.20 10.42
N GLY A 114 -5.58 0.28 9.47
CA GLY A 114 -6.70 -0.23 8.70
C GLY A 114 -7.11 -1.65 9.09
N SER A 115 -8.05 -2.20 8.33
CA SER A 115 -8.62 -3.51 8.61
C SER A 115 -7.61 -4.66 8.51
N ASN A 116 -6.67 -4.60 7.57
CA ASN A 116 -5.66 -5.66 7.37
C ASN A 116 -4.56 -5.64 8.44
N ASP A 117 -4.45 -4.56 9.22
CA ASP A 117 -3.53 -4.52 10.35
C ASP A 117 -4.10 -5.27 11.55
N TYR A 118 -5.42 -5.17 11.75
CA TYR A 118 -6.15 -5.87 12.82
C TYR A 118 -6.46 -7.32 12.48
N PHE A 119 -6.62 -7.67 11.19
CA PHE A 119 -7.05 -8.98 10.76
C PHE A 119 -6.16 -9.54 9.65
N ALA A 120 -5.72 -10.78 9.80
CA ALA A 120 -4.89 -11.42 8.78
C ALA A 120 -5.68 -11.66 7.47
N PRO A 121 -5.13 -11.26 6.32
CA PRO A 121 -5.79 -11.47 5.04
C PRO A 121 -5.86 -12.96 4.70
N ARG A 122 -6.93 -13.36 4.03
CA ARG A 122 -7.16 -14.74 3.63
C ARG A 122 -7.44 -14.83 2.13
N PRO A 123 -6.99 -15.90 1.46
CA PRO A 123 -7.29 -16.12 0.06
C PRO A 123 -8.81 -16.16 -0.15
N LEU A 124 -9.28 -15.34 -1.09
CA LEU A 124 -10.68 -15.29 -1.49
C LEU A 124 -10.97 -16.43 -2.45
N ASN A 125 -12.09 -17.13 -2.23
CA ASN A 125 -12.65 -18.03 -3.22
C ASN A 125 -13.70 -17.28 -4.05
N TYR A 126 -13.33 -16.83 -5.25
CA TYR A 126 -14.23 -16.08 -6.14
C TYR A 126 -15.44 -16.92 -6.59
N LEU A 127 -15.30 -18.24 -6.74
CA LEU A 127 -16.42 -19.13 -7.06
C LEU A 127 -17.46 -19.21 -5.95
N ALA A 128 -17.12 -18.81 -4.72
CA ALA A 128 -18.06 -18.75 -3.62
C ALA A 128 -19.17 -17.70 -3.83
N TYR A 129 -19.03 -16.79 -4.81
CA TYR A 129 -20.08 -15.84 -5.18
C TYR A 129 -21.32 -16.55 -5.76
N PHE A 130 -21.14 -17.71 -6.39
CA PHE A 130 -22.22 -18.49 -6.97
C PHE A 130 -22.91 -19.41 -5.95
N ARG A 131 -22.58 -19.33 -4.66
CA ARG A 131 -23.19 -20.14 -3.60
C ARG A 131 -24.16 -19.29 -2.78
N PRO A 132 -25.47 -19.64 -2.74
CA PRO A 132 -26.48 -18.83 -2.05
C PRO A 132 -26.29 -18.79 -0.52
N ASP A 133 -25.87 -19.90 0.11
CA ASP A 133 -25.72 -19.98 1.58
C ASP A 133 -24.28 -19.79 2.05
N ARG A 134 -23.72 -18.60 1.81
CA ARG A 134 -22.36 -18.29 2.26
C ARG A 134 -22.33 -17.94 3.75
N LYS A 135 -21.76 -18.84 4.57
CA LYS A 135 -21.42 -18.52 5.97
C LYS A 135 -20.30 -17.47 6.02
N ARG A 136 -20.49 -16.44 6.85
CA ARG A 136 -19.45 -15.43 7.14
C ARG A 136 -18.32 -16.10 7.92
N ARG A 137 -17.11 -16.08 7.39
CA ARG A 137 -15.93 -16.65 8.05
C ARG A 137 -15.43 -15.69 9.13
N ARG A 138 -15.08 -16.23 10.30
CA ARG A 138 -14.40 -15.47 11.37
C ARG A 138 -13.01 -15.05 10.88
N ALA A 139 -12.66 -13.79 11.03
CA ALA A 139 -11.33 -13.27 10.70
C ALA A 139 -10.30 -13.76 11.71
N ASP A 140 -9.09 -14.09 11.24
CA ASP A 140 -7.96 -14.34 12.12
C ASP A 140 -7.40 -13.00 12.61
N PRO A 141 -6.98 -12.90 13.87
CA PRO A 141 -6.34 -11.69 14.36
C PRO A 141 -5.01 -11.46 13.63
N GLY A 142 -4.75 -10.20 13.27
CA GLY A 142 -3.46 -9.72 12.80
C GLY A 142 -2.53 -9.37 13.97
N ARG A 143 -1.44 -8.67 13.66
CA ARG A 143 -0.42 -8.24 14.62
C ARG A 143 -0.45 -6.72 14.90
N ALA A 144 -1.64 -6.11 14.90
CA ALA A 144 -1.83 -4.69 15.20
C ALA A 144 -1.13 -4.21 16.49
N PRO A 145 -1.17 -4.93 17.64
CA PRO A 145 -0.47 -4.48 18.85
C PRO A 145 1.06 -4.35 18.64
N ASP A 146 1.67 -5.29 17.94
CA ASP A 146 3.11 -5.27 17.64
C ASP A 146 3.45 -4.12 16.69
N LEU A 147 2.62 -3.91 15.67
CA LEU A 147 2.76 -2.79 14.73
C LEU A 147 2.72 -1.44 15.46
N ILE A 148 1.72 -1.24 16.33
CA ILE A 148 1.58 -0.02 17.12
C ILE A 148 2.79 0.17 18.03
N ALA A 149 3.17 -0.87 18.78
CA ALA A 149 4.29 -0.78 19.71
C ALA A 149 5.60 -0.41 19.00
N GLN A 150 5.88 -1.00 17.84
CA GLN A 150 7.08 -0.69 17.07
C GLN A 150 7.03 0.70 16.41
N LEU A 151 5.87 1.10 15.87
CA LEU A 151 5.70 2.46 15.32
C LEU A 151 5.91 3.52 16.41
N VAL A 152 5.36 3.32 17.61
CA VAL A 152 5.56 4.23 18.76
C VAL A 152 7.02 4.23 19.23
N ALA A 153 7.68 3.07 19.26
CA ALA A 153 9.09 2.97 19.66
C ALA A 153 10.04 3.68 18.70
N ASP A 154 9.71 3.76 17.41
CA ASP A 154 10.49 4.47 16.39
C ASP A 154 10.26 5.99 16.37
N GLY A 155 9.45 6.53 17.29
CA GLY A 155 9.08 7.96 17.42
C GLY A 155 7.93 8.36 16.53
#